data_AF-A0A2P7NU61-F1
#
_entry.id   AF-A0A2P7NU61-F1
#
_cell.length_a   1.000
_cell.length_b   1.000
_cell.length_c   1.000
_cell.angle_alpha   90.00
_cell.angle_beta   90.00
_cell.angle_gamma   90.00
#
_symmetry.space_group_name_H-M   'P 1'
#
loop_
_entity.id
_entity.type
_entity.pdbx_description
1 polymer ?
#
loop_
_entity_poly.entity_id
_entity_poly.type
_entity_poly.pdbx_seq_one_letter_code
_entity_poly.pdbx_strand_id
1 'polypeptide(L)'
;MPFEQLGLSADLLQAISDQGYTTPTPIQEQAIPVILKGCDVMGGAQTGTGKTAGFTLPMLQRLESYANTSTSPAKHPIRALILVPTRELAIQVYESVKGYGKYVALKSAVIYGGVNIDAQTAAVRSGVDILVATPGRLLDHLQQKNLVLSKVEMFILDEADRMLDMGFLPDIKQIIQLLPTHRQNLMFSATFSEEIKKLAGKILKDPTLIEVAKQNSVSDLISHIVYSVESKYKQEFLIDMIKKQNLQQVLIFTRTKQGADRLAQKLNSREILSLAIHGDRNQLQRTQALDNFKGGLIRVLVATDVAARGLDIEELTHVINFELPNNPEDYVHRIGRTGRAGAKGFAISFVSSEEDILLNGIERLLGIKIQVDESNFGLKKQKTEYLDSKKPIDEQKNKRNVSSIHNKNANPVVKKDSRINPFKKDLIAKKSRRGEKTEDPLFSQPYISKYTDLKSAHEDNTKLRKKENPNQYHRKELPALFIPPVISKQK
;
A
#
# COMPACT_ATOMS: atom_id res chain seq x y z
N MET A 1 -15.57 -26.42 7.13
CA MET A 1 -16.63 -26.76 6.15
C MET A 1 -15.96 -26.93 4.79
N PRO A 2 -16.24 -27.96 3.98
CA PRO A 2 -15.60 -28.11 2.66
C PRO A 2 -16.22 -27.14 1.62
N PHE A 3 -15.52 -26.86 0.52
CA PHE A 3 -15.95 -25.85 -0.47
C PHE A 3 -17.30 -26.17 -1.13
N GLU A 4 -17.64 -27.45 -1.28
CA GLU A 4 -18.88 -27.94 -1.87
C GLU A 4 -20.12 -27.50 -1.08
N GLN A 5 -19.95 -27.19 0.22
CA GLN A 5 -21.04 -26.73 1.08
C GLN A 5 -21.25 -25.21 1.04
N LEU A 6 -20.43 -24.48 0.28
CA LEU A 6 -20.51 -23.01 0.18
C LEU A 6 -21.47 -22.53 -0.92
N GLY A 7 -22.12 -23.43 -1.66
CA GLY A 7 -23.09 -23.08 -2.70
C GLY A 7 -22.46 -22.61 -4.02
N LEU A 8 -21.30 -23.16 -4.36
CA LEU A 8 -20.58 -22.89 -5.61
C LEU A 8 -20.92 -23.94 -6.68
N SER A 9 -20.86 -23.56 -7.96
CA SER A 9 -21.10 -24.44 -9.11
C SER A 9 -19.98 -25.46 -9.30
N ALA A 10 -20.28 -26.53 -10.04
CA ALA A 10 -19.30 -27.59 -10.34
C ALA A 10 -18.06 -27.03 -11.06
N ASP A 11 -18.25 -26.07 -11.97
CA ASP A 11 -17.16 -25.42 -12.72
C ASP A 11 -16.21 -24.67 -11.79
N LEU A 12 -16.74 -23.95 -10.79
CA LEU A 12 -15.93 -23.26 -9.80
C LEU A 12 -15.24 -24.23 -8.83
N LEU A 13 -15.93 -25.29 -8.40
CA LEU A 13 -15.34 -26.32 -7.54
C LEU A 13 -14.18 -27.04 -8.25
N GLN A 14 -14.33 -27.31 -9.55
CA GLN A 14 -13.25 -27.87 -10.37
C GLN A 14 -12.06 -26.91 -10.45
N ALA A 15 -12.28 -25.61 -10.67
CA ALA A 15 -11.21 -24.62 -10.69
C ALA A 15 -10.48 -24.51 -9.34
N ILE A 16 -11.20 -24.60 -8.22
CA ILE A 16 -10.63 -24.64 -6.87
C ILE A 16 -9.74 -25.87 -6.68
N SER A 17 -10.22 -27.04 -7.12
CA SER A 17 -9.45 -28.29 -7.05
C SER A 17 -8.19 -28.25 -7.90
N ASP A 18 -8.23 -27.66 -9.10
CA ASP A 18 -7.05 -27.47 -9.97
C ASP A 18 -5.95 -26.63 -9.30
N GLN A 19 -6.33 -25.68 -8.43
CA GLN A 19 -5.40 -24.86 -7.65
C GLN A 19 -4.88 -25.58 -6.39
N GLY A 20 -5.37 -26.78 -6.10
CA GLY A 20 -4.96 -27.59 -4.94
C GLY A 20 -5.59 -27.14 -3.61
N TYR A 21 -6.64 -26.31 -3.64
CA TYR A 21 -7.32 -25.89 -2.41
C TYR A 21 -8.31 -26.95 -1.93
N THR A 22 -8.14 -27.40 -0.70
CA THR A 22 -8.96 -28.47 -0.09
C THR A 22 -9.97 -27.93 0.91
N THR A 23 -9.59 -26.93 1.70
CA THR A 23 -10.44 -26.36 2.76
C THR A 23 -10.51 -24.83 2.66
N PRO A 24 -11.71 -24.24 2.73
CA PRO A 24 -11.86 -22.80 2.76
C PRO A 24 -11.27 -22.20 4.04
N THR A 25 -10.70 -21.00 3.91
CA THR A 25 -10.22 -20.22 5.05
C THR A 25 -11.41 -19.60 5.82
N PRO A 26 -11.25 -19.18 7.09
CA PRO A 26 -12.39 -18.66 7.84
C PRO A 26 -13.05 -17.42 7.21
N ILE A 27 -12.28 -16.59 6.50
CA ILE A 27 -12.84 -15.46 5.75
C ILE A 27 -13.68 -15.93 4.57
N GLN A 28 -13.30 -17.02 3.91
CA GLN A 28 -14.04 -17.62 2.80
C GLN A 28 -15.32 -18.28 3.31
N GLU A 29 -15.24 -19.07 4.40
CA GLU A 29 -16.41 -19.73 5.01
C GLU A 29 -17.49 -18.73 5.43
N GLN A 30 -17.10 -17.57 5.95
CA GLN A 30 -18.04 -16.54 6.38
C GLN A 30 -18.51 -15.64 5.23
N ALA A 31 -17.60 -15.20 4.34
CA ALA A 31 -17.93 -14.22 3.32
C ALA A 31 -18.69 -14.82 2.14
N ILE A 32 -18.31 -16.01 1.67
CA ILE A 32 -18.88 -16.58 0.43
C ILE A 32 -20.41 -16.71 0.53
N PRO A 33 -21.00 -17.34 1.56
CA PRO A 33 -22.45 -17.49 1.66
C PRO A 33 -23.20 -16.15 1.77
N VAL A 34 -22.60 -15.16 2.42
CA VAL A 34 -23.20 -13.81 2.59
C VAL A 34 -23.20 -13.06 1.25
N ILE A 35 -22.10 -13.13 0.51
CA ILE A 35 -21.99 -12.49 -0.80
C ILE A 35 -22.96 -13.14 -1.79
N LEU A 36 -23.10 -14.47 -1.78
CA LEU A 36 -24.05 -15.18 -2.64
C LEU A 36 -25.50 -14.75 -2.41
N LYS A 37 -25.88 -14.43 -1.17
CA LYS A 37 -27.21 -13.87 -0.82
C LYS A 37 -27.45 -12.44 -1.35
N GLY A 38 -26.42 -11.79 -1.89
CA GLY A 38 -26.52 -10.43 -2.42
C GLY A 38 -26.37 -9.32 -1.36
N CYS A 39 -25.95 -9.68 -0.14
CA CYS A 39 -25.70 -8.70 0.92
C CYS A 39 -24.39 -7.93 0.68
N ASP A 40 -24.36 -6.66 1.05
CA ASP A 40 -23.10 -5.91 1.12
C ASP A 40 -22.24 -6.47 2.26
N VAL A 41 -20.91 -6.46 2.07
CA VAL A 41 -19.96 -7.00 3.05
C VAL A 41 -18.90 -5.98 3.37
N MET A 42 -18.59 -5.87 4.66
CA MET A 42 -17.38 -5.23 5.13
C MET A 42 -16.51 -6.28 5.82
N GLY A 43 -15.46 -6.72 5.12
CA GLY A 43 -14.58 -7.80 5.55
C GLY A 43 -13.26 -7.28 6.13
N GLY A 44 -12.98 -7.65 7.38
CA GLY A 44 -11.72 -7.40 8.06
C GLY A 44 -10.82 -8.61 8.04
N ALA A 45 -9.78 -8.60 7.21
CA ALA A 45 -8.79 -9.68 7.19
C ALA A 45 -7.44 -9.23 6.64
N GLN A 46 -6.36 -9.86 7.10
CA GLN A 46 -4.99 -9.54 6.68
C GLN A 46 -4.67 -10.11 5.30
N THR A 47 -3.62 -9.60 4.65
CA THR A 47 -3.11 -10.18 3.39
C THR A 47 -2.68 -11.64 3.60
N GLY A 48 -2.91 -12.50 2.62
CA GLY A 48 -2.56 -13.92 2.70
C GLY A 48 -3.58 -14.81 3.42
N THR A 49 -4.71 -14.27 3.89
CA THR A 49 -5.79 -15.06 4.53
C THR A 49 -6.80 -15.65 3.52
N GLY A 50 -6.55 -15.51 2.22
CA GLY A 50 -7.46 -16.00 1.18
C GLY A 50 -8.64 -15.08 0.85
N LYS A 51 -8.58 -13.78 1.23
CA LYS A 51 -9.59 -12.76 0.90
C LYS A 51 -9.99 -12.74 -0.57
N THR A 52 -9.01 -12.83 -1.46
CA THR A 52 -9.22 -12.75 -2.91
C THR A 52 -10.19 -13.82 -3.40
N ALA A 53 -10.02 -15.08 -2.98
CA ALA A 53 -10.98 -16.14 -3.29
C ALA A 53 -12.34 -15.89 -2.61
N GLY A 54 -12.33 -15.34 -1.40
CA GLY A 54 -13.53 -15.02 -0.62
C GLY A 54 -14.50 -14.07 -1.31
N PHE A 55 -14.02 -13.11 -2.11
CA PHE A 55 -14.88 -12.27 -2.95
C PHE A 55 -14.97 -12.71 -4.41
N THR A 56 -13.92 -13.35 -4.96
CA THR A 56 -13.88 -13.71 -6.38
C THR A 56 -14.79 -14.88 -6.71
N LEU A 57 -14.80 -15.93 -5.86
CA LEU A 57 -15.65 -17.10 -6.06
C LEU A 57 -17.15 -16.76 -6.08
N PRO A 58 -17.71 -16.05 -5.08
CA PRO A 58 -19.12 -15.70 -5.10
C PRO A 58 -19.46 -14.65 -6.18
N MET A 59 -18.51 -13.79 -6.56
CA MET A 59 -18.69 -12.89 -7.71
C MET A 59 -18.82 -13.68 -9.01
N LEU A 60 -17.93 -14.64 -9.27
CA LEU A 60 -18.00 -15.50 -10.45
C LEU A 60 -19.31 -16.29 -10.48
N GLN A 61 -19.71 -16.88 -9.35
CA GLN A 61 -20.97 -17.61 -9.22
C GLN A 61 -22.19 -16.75 -9.58
N ARG A 62 -22.22 -15.50 -9.12
CA ARG A 62 -23.34 -14.58 -9.40
C ARG A 62 -23.36 -14.11 -10.84
N LEU A 63 -22.21 -14.03 -11.49
CA LEU A 63 -22.10 -13.61 -12.89
C LEU A 63 -22.21 -14.78 -13.88
N GLU A 64 -22.21 -16.03 -13.41
CA GLU A 64 -22.24 -17.24 -14.23
C GLU A 64 -23.41 -17.24 -15.23
N SER A 65 -24.57 -16.71 -14.85
CA SER A 65 -25.74 -16.60 -15.74
C SER A 65 -25.51 -15.69 -16.96
N TYR A 66 -24.49 -14.84 -16.94
CA TYR A 66 -24.10 -13.98 -18.06
C TYR A 66 -22.97 -14.56 -18.90
N ALA A 67 -22.42 -15.71 -18.51
CA ALA A 67 -21.33 -16.36 -19.22
C ALA A 67 -21.75 -16.68 -20.67
N ASN A 68 -20.91 -16.28 -21.62
CA ASN A 68 -21.22 -16.39 -23.05
C ASN A 68 -19.94 -16.46 -23.87
N THR A 69 -19.94 -17.30 -24.91
CA THR A 69 -18.82 -17.46 -25.85
C THR A 69 -18.85 -16.48 -27.02
N SER A 70 -19.85 -15.60 -27.08
CA SER A 70 -19.97 -14.55 -28.10
C SER A 70 -18.69 -13.71 -28.23
N THR A 71 -18.34 -13.33 -29.46
CA THR A 71 -17.23 -12.40 -29.72
C THR A 71 -17.66 -10.94 -29.70
N SER A 72 -18.97 -10.64 -29.75
CA SER A 72 -19.50 -9.28 -29.77
C SER A 72 -19.26 -8.53 -28.44
N PRO A 73 -18.54 -7.39 -28.43
CA PRO A 73 -18.30 -6.61 -27.22
C PRO A 73 -19.57 -6.16 -26.49
N ALA A 74 -20.66 -5.91 -27.24
CA ALA A 74 -21.94 -5.47 -26.68
C ALA A 74 -22.59 -6.52 -25.74
N LYS A 75 -22.23 -7.80 -25.87
CA LYS A 75 -22.70 -8.87 -24.97
C LYS A 75 -21.89 -8.98 -23.68
N HIS A 76 -20.76 -8.28 -23.59
CA HIS A 76 -19.84 -8.28 -22.45
C HIS A 76 -19.66 -6.87 -21.85
N PRO A 77 -20.73 -6.24 -21.35
CA PRO A 77 -20.57 -5.05 -20.53
C PRO A 77 -19.93 -5.39 -19.19
N ILE A 78 -19.21 -4.42 -18.61
CA ILE A 78 -18.59 -4.57 -17.30
C ILE A 78 -19.68 -4.71 -16.24
N ARG A 79 -19.76 -5.89 -15.62
CA ARG A 79 -20.73 -6.25 -14.56
C ARG A 79 -20.10 -6.31 -13.18
N ALA A 80 -18.82 -6.62 -13.09
CA ALA A 80 -18.06 -6.48 -11.86
C ALA A 80 -16.88 -5.53 -12.03
N LEU A 81 -16.70 -4.64 -11.06
CA LEU A 81 -15.55 -3.76 -10.95
C LEU A 81 -14.83 -4.02 -9.62
N ILE A 82 -13.54 -4.34 -9.69
CA ILE A 82 -12.66 -4.52 -8.54
C ILE A 82 -11.62 -3.41 -8.53
N LEU A 83 -11.65 -2.54 -7.51
CA LEU A 83 -10.60 -1.55 -7.30
C LEU A 83 -9.59 -2.04 -6.29
N VAL A 84 -8.33 -1.80 -6.64
CA VAL A 84 -7.17 -2.13 -5.81
C VAL A 84 -6.19 -0.96 -5.79
N PRO A 85 -5.44 -0.75 -4.69
CA PRO A 85 -4.52 0.38 -4.54
C PRO A 85 -3.32 0.34 -5.47
N THR A 86 -2.88 -0.86 -5.86
CA THR A 86 -1.63 -1.03 -6.61
C THR A 86 -1.75 -1.94 -7.79
N ARG A 87 -0.84 -1.69 -8.69
CA ARG A 87 -0.73 -2.31 -9.99
C ARG A 87 -0.26 -3.77 -9.86
N GLU A 88 0.58 -4.09 -8.88
CA GLU A 88 0.96 -5.45 -8.53
C GLU A 88 -0.24 -6.25 -8.00
N LEU A 89 -1.00 -5.66 -7.08
CA LEU A 89 -2.22 -6.29 -6.57
C LEU A 89 -3.28 -6.46 -7.66
N ALA A 90 -3.38 -5.51 -8.60
CA ALA A 90 -4.28 -5.62 -9.75
C ALA A 90 -3.98 -6.85 -10.60
N ILE A 91 -2.70 -7.10 -10.86
CA ILE A 91 -2.27 -8.29 -11.61
C ILE A 91 -2.60 -9.56 -10.81
N GLN A 92 -2.31 -9.60 -9.50
CA GLN A 92 -2.59 -10.78 -8.67
C GLN A 92 -4.08 -11.11 -8.60
N VAL A 93 -4.92 -10.10 -8.39
CA VAL A 93 -6.38 -10.27 -8.37
C VAL A 93 -6.87 -10.69 -9.75
N TYR A 94 -6.33 -10.12 -10.83
CA TYR A 94 -6.68 -10.52 -12.19
C TYR A 94 -6.33 -11.97 -12.51
N GLU A 95 -5.13 -12.43 -12.15
CA GLU A 95 -4.73 -13.83 -12.32
C GLU A 95 -5.58 -14.76 -11.45
N SER A 96 -5.96 -14.33 -10.23
CA SER A 96 -6.90 -15.06 -9.38
C SER A 96 -8.27 -15.20 -10.05
N VAL A 97 -8.82 -14.11 -10.61
CA VAL A 97 -10.09 -14.12 -11.35
C VAL A 97 -10.01 -15.09 -12.54
N LYS A 98 -8.90 -15.10 -13.27
CA LYS A 98 -8.69 -16.06 -14.37
C LYS A 98 -8.57 -17.51 -13.90
N GLY A 99 -7.82 -17.74 -12.83
CA GLY A 99 -7.61 -19.07 -12.27
C GLY A 99 -8.92 -19.68 -11.79
N TYR A 100 -9.69 -18.95 -10.97
CA TYR A 100 -10.99 -19.41 -10.47
C TYR A 100 -12.08 -19.44 -11.55
N GLY A 101 -12.01 -18.53 -12.52
CA GLY A 101 -12.96 -18.45 -13.63
C GLY A 101 -12.62 -19.35 -14.82
N LYS A 102 -11.63 -20.24 -14.73
CA LYS A 102 -11.10 -21.04 -15.85
C LYS A 102 -12.18 -21.78 -16.66
N TYR A 103 -13.21 -22.28 -15.98
CA TYR A 103 -14.30 -23.05 -16.60
C TYR A 103 -15.57 -22.22 -16.85
N VAL A 104 -15.58 -20.93 -16.49
CA VAL A 104 -16.72 -20.03 -16.68
C VAL A 104 -16.43 -19.07 -17.84
N ALA A 105 -17.32 -19.02 -18.83
CA ALA A 105 -17.14 -18.19 -20.03
C ALA A 105 -17.38 -16.67 -19.78
N LEU A 106 -16.68 -16.09 -18.81
CA LEU A 106 -16.65 -14.67 -18.47
C LEU A 106 -15.32 -14.06 -18.90
N LYS A 107 -15.37 -12.87 -19.50
CA LYS A 107 -14.17 -12.14 -19.93
C LYS A 107 -13.69 -11.22 -18.83
N SER A 108 -12.40 -11.28 -18.50
CA SER A 108 -11.77 -10.39 -17.54
C SER A 108 -10.66 -9.55 -18.16
N ALA A 109 -10.48 -8.32 -17.68
CA ALA A 109 -9.34 -7.48 -18.00
C ALA A 109 -8.79 -6.77 -16.76
N VAL A 110 -7.54 -6.30 -16.86
CA VAL A 110 -6.88 -5.52 -15.83
C VAL A 110 -6.36 -4.21 -16.40
N ILE A 111 -6.58 -3.11 -15.68
CA ILE A 111 -6.08 -1.78 -16.05
C ILE A 111 -5.36 -1.10 -14.88
N TYR A 112 -4.19 -0.52 -15.18
CA TYR A 112 -3.37 0.18 -14.18
C TYR A 112 -2.42 1.21 -14.79
N GLY A 113 -1.97 2.15 -13.96
CA GLY A 113 -1.04 3.21 -14.34
C GLY A 113 0.39 2.71 -14.61
N GLY A 114 1.24 3.61 -15.15
CA GLY A 114 2.67 3.35 -15.37
C GLY A 114 3.01 2.52 -16.61
N VAL A 115 2.02 2.22 -17.46
CA VAL A 115 2.23 1.60 -18.79
C VAL A 115 1.34 2.27 -19.84
N ASN A 116 1.64 2.02 -21.13
CA ASN A 116 0.86 2.56 -22.24
C ASN A 116 -0.62 2.14 -22.10
N ILE A 117 -1.52 3.12 -22.27
CA ILE A 117 -2.97 2.96 -22.18
C ILE A 117 -3.56 2.23 -23.38
N ASP A 118 -2.94 2.27 -24.56
CA ASP A 118 -3.50 1.76 -25.82
C ASP A 118 -3.80 0.26 -25.76
N ALA A 119 -2.89 -0.53 -25.21
CA ALA A 119 -3.08 -1.97 -25.03
C ALA A 119 -4.24 -2.28 -24.08
N GLN A 120 -4.39 -1.48 -23.02
CA GLN A 120 -5.51 -1.58 -22.08
C GLN A 120 -6.83 -1.16 -22.75
N THR A 121 -6.79 -0.12 -23.58
CA THR A 121 -7.94 0.36 -24.35
C THR A 121 -8.43 -0.72 -25.32
N ALA A 122 -7.53 -1.37 -26.05
CA ALA A 122 -7.88 -2.47 -26.93
C ALA A 122 -8.51 -3.64 -26.17
N ALA A 123 -7.93 -4.01 -25.02
CA ALA A 123 -8.47 -5.07 -24.17
C ALA A 123 -9.89 -4.77 -23.69
N VAL A 124 -10.14 -3.57 -23.15
CA VAL A 124 -11.47 -3.22 -22.63
C VAL A 124 -12.51 -3.06 -23.75
N ARG A 125 -12.13 -2.51 -24.91
CA ARG A 125 -13.03 -2.37 -26.07
C ARG A 125 -13.45 -3.70 -26.70
N SER A 126 -12.70 -4.78 -26.46
CA SER A 126 -13.07 -6.13 -26.91
C SER A 126 -14.27 -6.74 -26.15
N GLY A 127 -14.73 -6.07 -25.09
CA GLY A 127 -15.81 -6.54 -24.22
C GLY A 127 -15.28 -7.30 -23.02
N VAL A 128 -15.66 -6.86 -21.82
CA VAL A 128 -15.14 -7.33 -20.54
C VAL A 128 -16.29 -7.40 -19.54
N ASP A 129 -16.48 -8.56 -18.92
CA ASP A 129 -17.49 -8.78 -17.89
C ASP A 129 -16.96 -8.38 -16.50
N ILE A 130 -15.66 -8.62 -16.24
CA ILE A 130 -15.00 -8.35 -14.95
C ILE A 130 -13.77 -7.46 -15.17
N LEU A 131 -13.77 -6.27 -14.56
CA LEU A 131 -12.65 -5.33 -14.66
C LEU A 131 -11.94 -5.21 -13.31
N VAL A 132 -10.63 -5.48 -13.29
CA VAL A 132 -9.75 -5.17 -12.16
C VAL A 132 -8.99 -3.88 -12.48
N ALA A 133 -9.02 -2.89 -11.60
CA ALA A 133 -8.46 -1.57 -11.89
C ALA A 133 -7.79 -0.87 -10.70
N THR A 134 -6.77 -0.06 -10.97
CA THR A 134 -6.33 0.99 -10.04
C THR A 134 -7.14 2.28 -10.26
N PRO A 135 -7.51 3.04 -9.21
CA PRO A 135 -8.43 4.18 -9.32
C PRO A 135 -8.07 5.22 -10.40
N GLY A 136 -6.85 5.75 -10.37
CA GLY A 136 -6.42 6.78 -11.34
C GLY A 136 -6.51 6.32 -12.80
N ARG A 137 -6.04 5.10 -13.11
CA ARG A 137 -6.13 4.57 -14.48
C ARG A 137 -7.57 4.32 -14.92
N LEU A 138 -8.45 3.89 -14.02
CA LEU A 138 -9.87 3.75 -14.36
C LEU A 138 -10.46 5.11 -14.78
N LEU A 139 -10.15 6.18 -14.04
CA LEU A 139 -10.59 7.52 -14.38
C LEU A 139 -10.03 7.98 -15.73
N ASP A 140 -8.77 7.70 -16.06
CA ASP A 140 -8.19 7.99 -17.39
C ASP A 140 -9.05 7.36 -18.51
N HIS A 141 -9.41 6.07 -18.37
CA HIS A 141 -10.24 5.37 -19.35
C HIS A 141 -11.66 5.93 -19.44
N LEU A 142 -12.25 6.33 -18.31
CA LEU A 142 -13.57 6.94 -18.26
C LEU A 142 -13.59 8.31 -18.95
N GLN A 143 -12.59 9.15 -18.67
CA GLN A 143 -12.44 10.46 -19.29
C GLN A 143 -12.26 10.37 -20.81
N GLN A 144 -11.49 9.38 -21.27
CA GLN A 144 -11.31 9.10 -22.70
C GLN A 144 -12.48 8.35 -23.34
N LYS A 145 -13.54 8.04 -22.58
CA LYS A 145 -14.72 7.27 -23.04
C LYS A 145 -14.35 5.91 -23.63
N ASN A 146 -13.30 5.28 -23.10
CA ASN A 146 -12.86 3.95 -23.52
C ASN A 146 -13.75 2.84 -22.95
N LEU A 147 -14.48 3.12 -21.88
CA LEU A 147 -15.37 2.19 -21.20
C LEU A 147 -16.55 2.92 -20.53
N VAL A 148 -17.56 2.16 -20.14
CA VAL A 148 -18.75 2.65 -19.42
C VAL A 148 -19.08 1.68 -18.29
N LEU A 149 -19.51 2.19 -17.13
CA LEU A 149 -19.77 1.41 -15.92
C LEU A 149 -21.27 1.25 -15.60
N SER A 150 -22.17 1.63 -16.51
CA SER A 150 -23.62 1.67 -16.28
C SER A 150 -24.29 0.31 -16.07
N LYS A 151 -23.56 -0.78 -16.27
CA LYS A 151 -24.02 -2.16 -16.08
C LYS A 151 -23.31 -2.89 -14.93
N VAL A 152 -22.54 -2.16 -14.12
CA VAL A 152 -21.89 -2.73 -12.94
C VAL A 152 -22.95 -3.12 -11.90
N GLU A 153 -23.00 -4.42 -11.60
CA GLU A 153 -23.89 -5.03 -10.61
C GLU A 153 -23.14 -5.37 -9.31
N MET A 154 -21.80 -5.52 -9.38
CA MET A 154 -20.93 -5.75 -8.21
C MET A 154 -19.75 -4.79 -8.20
N PHE A 155 -19.54 -4.11 -7.08
CA PHE A 155 -18.41 -3.22 -6.85
C PHE A 155 -17.59 -3.68 -5.65
N ILE A 156 -16.30 -3.88 -5.84
CA ILE A 156 -15.40 -4.43 -4.83
C ILE A 156 -14.25 -3.45 -4.59
N LEU A 157 -14.02 -3.10 -3.33
CA LEU A 157 -12.83 -2.37 -2.88
C LEU A 157 -11.96 -3.34 -2.07
N ASP A 158 -10.76 -3.65 -2.56
CA ASP A 158 -9.79 -4.46 -1.82
C ASP A 158 -8.59 -3.60 -1.38
N GLU A 159 -8.10 -3.86 -0.16
CA GLU A 159 -7.15 -3.00 0.56
C GLU A 159 -7.61 -1.53 0.61
N ALA A 160 -8.83 -1.32 1.09
CA ALA A 160 -9.46 0.00 1.15
C ALA A 160 -8.71 1.01 2.02
N ASP A 161 -8.16 0.57 3.16
CA ASP A 161 -7.28 1.35 4.03
C ASP A 161 -6.07 1.88 3.26
N ARG A 162 -5.41 1.00 2.52
CA ARG A 162 -4.25 1.37 1.72
C ARG A 162 -4.58 2.35 0.60
N MET A 163 -5.77 2.24 0.00
CA MET A 163 -6.21 3.25 -0.99
C MET A 163 -6.34 4.64 -0.38
N LEU A 164 -6.79 4.72 0.88
CA LEU A 164 -6.89 5.98 1.62
C LEU A 164 -5.52 6.54 1.96
N ASP A 165 -4.60 5.70 2.44
CA ASP A 165 -3.22 6.10 2.74
C ASP A 165 -2.48 6.64 1.52
N MET A 166 -2.80 6.12 0.33
CA MET A 166 -2.25 6.58 -0.95
C MET A 166 -2.96 7.81 -1.52
N GLY A 167 -3.97 8.33 -0.83
CA GLY A 167 -4.70 9.53 -1.23
C GLY A 167 -5.72 9.32 -2.35
N PHE A 168 -6.14 8.08 -2.64
CA PHE A 168 -7.11 7.79 -3.71
C PHE A 168 -8.57 8.07 -3.34
N LEU A 169 -8.85 8.56 -2.12
CA LEU A 169 -10.21 8.86 -1.68
C LEU A 169 -11.00 9.77 -2.65
N PRO A 170 -10.43 10.86 -3.23
CA PRO A 170 -11.12 11.67 -4.22
C PRO A 170 -11.48 10.87 -5.49
N ASP A 171 -10.56 10.05 -5.98
CA ASP A 171 -10.74 9.24 -7.18
C ASP A 171 -11.84 8.19 -6.98
N ILE A 172 -11.83 7.51 -5.83
CA ILE A 172 -12.85 6.52 -5.45
C ILE A 172 -14.24 7.16 -5.44
N LYS A 173 -14.38 8.37 -4.86
CA LYS A 173 -15.65 9.09 -4.84
C LYS A 173 -16.16 9.39 -6.25
N GLN A 174 -15.28 9.84 -7.15
CA GLN A 174 -15.66 10.10 -8.55
C GLN A 174 -16.12 8.81 -9.24
N ILE A 175 -15.40 7.71 -9.04
CA ILE A 175 -15.77 6.41 -9.62
C ILE A 175 -17.17 5.99 -9.13
N ILE A 176 -17.44 6.09 -7.82
CA ILE A 176 -18.73 5.70 -7.23
C ILE A 176 -19.89 6.51 -7.82
N GLN A 177 -19.70 7.79 -8.11
CA GLN A 177 -20.73 8.63 -8.74
C GLN A 177 -21.08 8.19 -10.16
N LEU A 178 -20.17 7.49 -10.84
CA LEU A 178 -20.37 6.94 -12.18
C LEU A 178 -20.96 5.51 -12.17
N LEU A 179 -21.08 4.89 -11.00
CA LEU A 179 -21.64 3.55 -10.84
C LEU A 179 -23.17 3.59 -10.68
N PRO A 180 -23.89 2.52 -11.10
CA PRO A 180 -25.33 2.39 -10.87
C PRO A 180 -25.68 2.44 -9.38
N THR A 181 -26.81 3.05 -9.04
CA THR A 181 -27.29 3.15 -7.64
C THR A 181 -27.61 1.78 -7.02
N HIS A 182 -28.16 0.86 -7.82
CA HIS A 182 -28.48 -0.50 -7.43
C HIS A 182 -27.37 -1.45 -7.85
N ARG A 183 -26.54 -1.84 -6.88
CA ARG A 183 -25.44 -2.78 -7.02
C ARG A 183 -25.09 -3.35 -5.65
N GLN A 184 -24.45 -4.50 -5.62
CA GLN A 184 -23.84 -5.05 -4.42
C GLN A 184 -22.44 -4.44 -4.22
N ASN A 185 -22.11 -4.03 -3.00
CA ASN A 185 -20.81 -3.46 -2.66
C ASN A 185 -20.10 -4.33 -1.63
N LEU A 186 -18.84 -4.66 -1.91
CA LEU A 186 -17.97 -5.38 -1.01
C LEU A 186 -16.75 -4.50 -0.69
N MET A 187 -16.41 -4.37 0.60
CA MET A 187 -15.22 -3.65 1.04
C MET A 187 -14.37 -4.56 1.91
N PHE A 188 -13.10 -4.73 1.53
CA PHE A 188 -12.11 -5.49 2.29
C PHE A 188 -10.98 -4.57 2.73
N SER A 189 -10.65 -4.65 4.01
CA SER A 189 -9.63 -3.81 4.65
C SER A 189 -8.86 -4.62 5.69
N ALA A 190 -7.59 -4.27 5.92
CA ALA A 190 -6.84 -4.86 7.03
C ALA A 190 -7.15 -4.13 8.35
N THR A 191 -7.54 -2.86 8.27
CA THR A 191 -7.85 -2.00 9.42
C THR A 191 -9.26 -1.41 9.34
N PHE A 192 -9.82 -1.09 10.50
CA PHE A 192 -11.12 -0.41 10.65
C PHE A 192 -10.95 0.99 11.26
N SER A 193 -10.09 1.80 10.65
CA SER A 193 -9.94 3.20 11.05
C SER A 193 -11.27 3.95 10.92
N GLU A 194 -11.41 5.08 11.63
CA GLU A 194 -12.62 5.91 11.54
C GLU A 194 -12.85 6.43 10.11
N GLU A 195 -11.79 6.64 9.33
CA GLU A 195 -11.91 7.02 7.93
C GLU A 195 -12.47 5.89 7.07
N ILE A 196 -12.05 4.64 7.32
CA ILE A 196 -12.59 3.46 6.64
C ILE A 196 -14.05 3.24 7.00
N LYS A 197 -14.42 3.39 8.28
CA LYS A 197 -15.83 3.32 8.70
C LYS A 197 -16.69 4.40 8.02
N LYS A 198 -16.17 5.64 7.93
CA LYS A 198 -16.84 6.74 7.21
C LYS A 198 -17.00 6.44 5.73
N LEU A 199 -15.98 5.86 5.09
CA LEU A 199 -16.05 5.44 3.69
C LEU A 199 -17.10 4.34 3.52
N ALA A 200 -17.05 3.30 4.36
CA ALA A 200 -17.99 2.19 4.34
C ALA A 200 -19.43 2.67 4.50
N GLY A 201 -19.71 3.57 5.44
CA GLY A 201 -21.04 4.14 5.65
C GLY A 201 -21.58 4.98 4.48
N LYS A 202 -20.73 5.38 3.52
CA LYS A 202 -21.14 6.08 2.30
C LYS A 202 -21.34 5.15 1.10
N ILE A 203 -20.71 3.99 1.11
CA ILE A 203 -20.67 3.07 -0.04
C ILE A 203 -21.60 1.88 0.18
N LEU A 204 -21.52 1.28 1.36
CA LEU A 204 -22.21 0.04 1.69
C LEU A 204 -23.61 0.30 2.22
N LYS A 205 -24.54 -0.59 1.92
CA LYS A 205 -25.92 -0.58 2.42
C LYS A 205 -26.15 -1.75 3.36
N ASP A 206 -26.33 -1.44 4.64
CA ASP A 206 -26.57 -2.42 5.72
C ASP A 206 -25.60 -3.62 5.67
N PRO A 207 -24.28 -3.36 5.68
CA PRO A 207 -23.29 -4.40 5.41
C PRO A 207 -23.21 -5.42 6.53
N THR A 208 -23.04 -6.68 6.16
CA THR A 208 -22.61 -7.71 7.10
C THR A 208 -21.13 -7.49 7.43
N LEU A 209 -20.84 -7.25 8.71
CA LEU A 209 -19.47 -7.15 9.21
C LEU A 209 -18.92 -8.56 9.41
N ILE A 210 -17.82 -8.85 8.73
CA ILE A 210 -17.11 -10.12 8.82
C ILE A 210 -15.71 -9.82 9.33
N GLU A 211 -15.54 -10.02 10.64
CA GLU A 211 -14.24 -9.92 11.29
C GLU A 211 -13.78 -11.34 11.61
N VAL A 212 -12.84 -11.82 10.81
CA VAL A 212 -12.16 -13.06 11.16
C VAL A 212 -11.19 -12.71 12.26
N ALA A 213 -11.46 -13.22 13.47
CA ALA A 213 -10.52 -13.14 14.58
C ALA A 213 -9.13 -13.50 14.05
N LYS A 214 -8.10 -12.72 14.43
CA LYS A 214 -6.70 -13.02 14.10
C LYS A 214 -6.44 -14.48 14.48
N GLN A 215 -6.56 -15.41 13.54
CA GLN A 215 -6.31 -16.83 13.78
C GLN A 215 -4.80 -16.94 13.92
N ASN A 216 -4.37 -16.83 15.18
CA ASN A 216 -3.03 -16.47 15.59
C ASN A 216 -2.68 -15.10 15.03
N SER A 217 -2.38 -14.15 15.91
CA SER A 217 -1.83 -12.91 15.39
C SER A 217 -0.61 -13.31 14.56
N VAL A 218 -0.47 -12.80 13.33
CA VAL A 218 0.79 -12.95 12.58
C VAL A 218 1.98 -12.54 13.47
N SER A 219 1.73 -11.71 14.50
CA SER A 219 2.63 -11.40 15.62
C SER A 219 3.07 -12.59 16.49
N ASP A 220 2.29 -13.66 16.68
CA ASP A 220 2.67 -14.80 17.53
C ASP A 220 3.68 -15.74 16.84
N LEU A 221 3.60 -15.84 15.50
CA LEU A 221 4.52 -16.64 14.69
C LEU A 221 5.76 -15.87 14.25
N ILE A 222 5.71 -14.53 14.35
CA ILE A 222 6.83 -13.65 14.03
C ILE A 222 7.64 -13.36 15.29
N SER A 223 8.91 -13.75 15.26
CA SER A 223 9.88 -13.32 16.26
C SER A 223 10.37 -11.91 15.92
N HIS A 224 10.06 -10.96 16.80
CA HIS A 224 10.51 -9.57 16.68
C HIS A 224 11.88 -9.42 17.36
N ILE A 225 12.87 -8.94 16.60
CA ILE A 225 14.23 -8.70 17.11
C ILE A 225 14.60 -7.26 16.81
N VAL A 226 15.02 -6.51 17.83
CA VAL A 226 15.52 -5.14 17.66
C VAL A 226 17.01 -5.12 17.95
N TYR A 227 17.82 -4.62 17.02
CA TYR A 227 19.22 -4.30 17.26
C TYR A 227 19.39 -2.80 17.41
N SER A 228 20.00 -2.37 18.52
CA SER A 228 20.39 -0.97 18.71
C SER A 228 21.66 -0.69 17.91
N VAL A 229 21.53 0.07 16.82
CA VAL A 229 22.63 0.36 15.88
C VAL A 229 22.56 1.81 15.45
N GLU A 230 23.63 2.59 15.71
CA GLU A 230 23.72 3.95 15.20
C GLU A 230 23.66 3.97 13.66
N SER A 231 23.01 4.98 13.10
CA SER A 231 22.69 5.08 11.67
C SER A 231 23.91 4.87 10.75
N LYS A 232 25.09 5.36 11.14
CA LYS A 232 26.35 5.19 10.38
C LYS A 232 26.85 3.74 10.31
N TYR A 233 26.47 2.88 11.26
CA TYR A 233 26.96 1.50 11.33
C TYR A 233 25.96 0.47 10.81
N LYS A 234 24.68 0.85 10.59
CA LYS A 234 23.64 -0.07 10.12
C LYS A 234 24.02 -0.83 8.85
N GLN A 235 24.70 -0.18 7.90
CA GLN A 235 25.10 -0.81 6.64
C GLN A 235 26.09 -1.96 6.84
N GLU A 236 27.19 -1.71 7.56
CA GLU A 236 28.20 -2.74 7.80
C GLU A 236 27.65 -3.84 8.72
N PHE A 237 26.82 -3.48 9.70
CA PHE A 237 26.09 -4.44 10.54
C PHE A 237 25.21 -5.38 9.71
N LEU A 238 24.44 -4.83 8.75
CA LEU A 238 23.59 -5.62 7.85
C LEU A 238 24.39 -6.64 7.05
N ILE A 239 25.49 -6.18 6.43
CA ILE A 239 26.37 -7.02 5.60
C ILE A 239 26.91 -8.18 6.44
N ASP A 240 27.44 -7.87 7.63
CA ASP A 240 27.96 -8.85 8.56
C ASP A 240 26.90 -9.87 8.97
N MET A 241 25.70 -9.41 9.32
CA MET A 241 24.59 -10.27 9.72
C MET A 241 24.19 -11.23 8.60
N ILE A 242 23.99 -10.72 7.38
CA ILE A 242 23.63 -11.53 6.22
C ILE A 242 24.71 -12.58 5.95
N LYS A 243 26.00 -12.22 6.00
CA LYS A 243 27.09 -13.15 5.74
C LYS A 243 27.24 -14.19 6.84
N LYS A 244 27.32 -13.77 8.11
CA LYS A 244 27.56 -14.66 9.26
C LYS A 244 26.43 -15.66 9.48
N GLN A 245 25.18 -15.23 9.31
CA GLN A 245 24.01 -16.10 9.49
C GLN A 245 23.58 -16.80 8.19
N ASN A 246 24.30 -16.57 7.09
CA ASN A 246 23.97 -17.10 5.76
C ASN A 246 22.49 -16.92 5.35
N LEU A 247 21.88 -15.78 5.70
CA LEU A 247 20.47 -15.49 5.45
C LEU A 247 20.13 -15.54 3.95
N GLN A 248 19.15 -16.35 3.55
CA GLN A 248 18.70 -16.43 2.15
C GLN A 248 17.36 -15.70 1.98
N GLN A 249 17.10 -15.17 0.77
CA GLN A 249 15.85 -14.51 0.39
C GLN A 249 15.35 -13.50 1.43
N VAL A 250 16.12 -12.43 1.63
CA VAL A 250 15.83 -11.41 2.64
C VAL A 250 15.16 -10.20 2.00
N LEU A 251 14.01 -9.79 2.53
CA LEU A 251 13.37 -8.52 2.17
C LEU A 251 13.77 -7.43 3.15
N ILE A 252 14.35 -6.35 2.62
CA ILE A 252 14.85 -5.23 3.42
C ILE A 252 14.07 -3.97 3.11
N PHE A 253 13.55 -3.32 4.14
CA PHE A 253 12.82 -2.06 4.00
C PHE A 253 13.68 -0.85 4.35
N THR A 254 13.62 0.15 3.47
CA THR A 254 14.23 1.48 3.62
C THR A 254 13.16 2.55 3.43
N ARG A 255 13.37 3.74 4.00
CA ARG A 255 12.38 4.83 3.94
C ARG A 255 12.36 5.52 2.58
N THR A 256 13.50 5.59 1.90
CA THR A 256 13.65 6.38 0.66
C THR A 256 14.14 5.54 -0.52
N LYS A 257 13.70 5.92 -1.72
CA LYS A 257 14.15 5.32 -2.99
C LYS A 257 15.67 5.39 -3.20
N GLN A 258 16.27 6.53 -2.87
CA GLN A 258 17.72 6.71 -2.94
C GLN A 258 18.46 5.83 -1.93
N GLY A 259 17.89 5.66 -0.73
CA GLY A 259 18.39 4.73 0.28
C GLY A 259 18.38 3.28 -0.21
N ALA A 260 17.29 2.86 -0.84
CA ALA A 260 17.16 1.52 -1.43
C ALA A 260 18.25 1.24 -2.48
N ASP A 261 18.46 2.18 -3.40
CA ASP A 261 19.47 2.07 -4.45
C ASP A 261 20.90 2.01 -3.88
N ARG A 262 21.23 2.92 -2.96
CA ARG A 262 22.55 2.96 -2.32
C ARG A 262 22.83 1.68 -1.54
N LEU A 263 21.83 1.17 -0.83
CA LEU A 263 21.97 -0.06 -0.04
C LEU A 263 22.19 -1.28 -0.95
N ALA A 264 21.38 -1.42 -2.01
CA ALA A 264 21.56 -2.51 -2.98
C ALA A 264 22.94 -2.45 -3.67
N GLN A 265 23.40 -1.27 -4.08
CA GLN A 265 24.75 -1.11 -4.64
C GLN A 265 25.85 -1.54 -3.65
N LYS A 266 25.72 -1.13 -2.39
CA LYS A 266 26.68 -1.48 -1.33
C LYS A 266 26.67 -2.97 -0.99
N LEU A 267 25.52 -3.64 -1.04
CA LEU A 267 25.41 -5.09 -0.86
C LEU A 267 26.08 -5.83 -2.02
N ASN A 268 25.82 -5.41 -3.26
CA ASN A 268 26.45 -6.01 -4.45
C ASN A 268 27.98 -5.85 -4.44
N SER A 269 28.52 -4.71 -4.02
CA SER A 269 29.98 -4.51 -3.90
C SER A 269 30.63 -5.38 -2.82
N ARG A 270 29.82 -6.01 -1.96
CA ARG A 270 30.23 -7.00 -0.96
C ARG A 270 29.83 -8.42 -1.34
N GLU A 271 29.55 -8.67 -2.63
CA GLU A 271 29.18 -9.98 -3.19
C GLU A 271 27.86 -10.54 -2.64
N ILE A 272 26.94 -9.66 -2.22
CA ILE A 272 25.58 -10.02 -1.86
C ILE A 272 24.65 -9.58 -3.00
N LEU A 273 24.25 -10.55 -3.83
CA LEU A 273 23.37 -10.30 -4.97
C LEU A 273 22.05 -9.68 -4.51
N SER A 274 21.82 -8.43 -4.94
CA SER A 274 20.68 -7.65 -4.48
C SER A 274 20.13 -6.72 -5.54
N LEU A 275 18.81 -6.48 -5.50
CA LEU A 275 18.14 -5.48 -6.33
C LEU A 275 17.27 -4.57 -5.47
N ALA A 276 17.03 -3.36 -5.98
CA ALA A 276 16.15 -2.38 -5.34
C ALA A 276 14.80 -2.31 -6.08
N ILE A 277 13.70 -2.19 -5.32
CA ILE A 277 12.34 -1.98 -5.84
C ILE A 277 11.69 -0.76 -5.18
N HIS A 278 11.39 0.27 -5.97
CA HIS A 278 10.80 1.54 -5.52
C HIS A 278 10.00 2.20 -6.65
N GLY A 279 9.34 3.33 -6.37
CA GLY A 279 8.45 4.02 -7.32
C GLY A 279 9.12 4.51 -8.61
N ASP A 280 10.40 4.87 -8.56
CA ASP A 280 11.15 5.30 -9.76
C ASP A 280 11.62 4.14 -10.66
N ARG A 281 11.46 2.88 -10.23
CA ARG A 281 11.75 1.73 -11.11
C ARG A 281 10.62 1.57 -12.11
N ASN A 282 10.99 1.43 -13.39
CA ASN A 282 10.00 1.10 -14.40
C ASN A 282 9.45 -0.30 -14.15
N GLN A 283 8.33 -0.63 -14.78
CA GLN A 283 7.70 -1.88 -14.47
C GLN A 283 8.54 -3.10 -14.78
N LEU A 284 9.14 -3.13 -15.97
CA LEU A 284 9.88 -4.30 -16.41
C LEU A 284 10.96 -4.64 -15.38
N GLN A 285 11.63 -3.61 -14.85
CA GLN A 285 12.59 -3.73 -13.76
C GLN A 285 11.95 -4.23 -12.46
N ARG A 286 10.76 -3.73 -12.08
CA ARG A 286 10.04 -4.20 -10.88
C ARG A 286 9.67 -5.69 -11.00
N THR A 287 9.08 -6.11 -12.12
CA THR A 287 8.72 -7.50 -12.39
C THR A 287 9.96 -8.39 -12.41
N GLN A 288 11.00 -8.02 -13.15
CA GLN A 288 12.25 -8.78 -13.19
C GLN A 288 12.92 -8.90 -11.80
N ALA A 289 12.92 -7.83 -11.00
CA ALA A 289 13.48 -7.89 -9.66
C ALA A 289 12.70 -8.86 -8.76
N LEU A 290 11.37 -8.90 -8.89
CA LEU A 290 10.53 -9.83 -8.14
C LEU A 290 10.73 -11.27 -8.61
N ASP A 291 10.73 -11.50 -9.92
CA ASP A 291 10.90 -12.84 -10.49
C ASP A 291 12.28 -13.41 -10.11
N ASN A 292 13.33 -12.58 -10.19
CA ASN A 292 14.68 -12.97 -9.77
C ASN A 292 14.75 -13.27 -8.26
N PHE A 293 14.01 -12.53 -7.43
CA PHE A 293 13.96 -12.75 -5.99
C PHE A 293 13.21 -14.03 -5.63
N LYS A 294 12.04 -14.26 -6.25
CA LYS A 294 11.26 -15.48 -6.10
C LYS A 294 12.04 -16.71 -6.56
N GLY A 295 12.71 -16.61 -7.70
CA GLY A 295 13.54 -17.68 -8.25
C GLY A 295 14.87 -17.90 -7.53
N GLY A 296 15.17 -17.15 -6.47
CA GLY A 296 16.41 -17.28 -5.69
C GLY A 296 17.68 -16.80 -6.40
N LEU A 297 17.56 -16.17 -7.58
CA LEU A 297 18.68 -15.61 -8.34
C LEU A 297 19.33 -14.43 -7.63
N ILE A 298 18.54 -13.67 -6.87
CA ILE A 298 19.05 -12.64 -5.97
C ILE A 298 18.71 -13.00 -4.52
N ARG A 299 19.65 -12.71 -3.64
CA ARG A 299 19.58 -13.08 -2.23
C ARG A 299 18.81 -12.05 -1.40
N VAL A 300 18.84 -10.79 -1.83
CA VAL A 300 18.27 -9.67 -1.08
C VAL A 300 17.46 -8.77 -2.00
N LEU A 301 16.23 -8.47 -1.60
CA LEU A 301 15.41 -7.44 -2.23
C LEU A 301 15.30 -6.24 -1.29
N VAL A 302 15.74 -5.07 -1.75
CA VAL A 302 15.66 -3.82 -0.98
C VAL A 302 14.46 -3.01 -1.48
N ALA A 303 13.53 -2.67 -0.61
CA ALA A 303 12.27 -2.03 -0.99
C ALA A 303 11.96 -0.77 -0.16
N THR A 304 11.11 0.08 -0.72
CA THR A 304 10.37 1.09 0.05
C THR A 304 8.96 0.60 0.33
N ASP A 305 8.30 1.16 1.35
CA ASP A 305 6.94 0.80 1.75
C ASP A 305 5.97 0.77 0.57
N VAL A 306 5.92 1.86 -0.20
CA VAL A 306 5.03 2.01 -1.35
C VAL A 306 5.23 0.91 -2.38
N ALA A 307 6.48 0.50 -2.60
CA ALA A 307 6.81 -0.46 -3.64
C ALA A 307 6.70 -1.91 -3.19
N ALA A 308 6.84 -2.19 -1.90
CA ALA A 308 6.75 -3.54 -1.35
C ALA A 308 5.35 -3.94 -0.86
N ARG A 309 4.48 -2.97 -0.58
CA ARG A 309 3.09 -3.28 -0.29
C ARG A 309 2.45 -3.94 -1.55
N GLY A 310 1.70 -5.01 -1.37
CA GLY A 310 1.08 -5.74 -2.50
C GLY A 310 2.05 -6.59 -3.32
N LEU A 311 3.31 -6.73 -2.90
CA LEU A 311 4.15 -7.80 -3.44
C LEU A 311 3.64 -9.13 -2.88
N ASP A 312 3.15 -9.97 -3.76
CA ASP A 312 2.93 -11.38 -3.50
C ASP A 312 4.29 -12.06 -3.59
N ILE A 313 5.02 -12.03 -2.49
CA ILE A 313 6.21 -12.83 -2.31
C ILE A 313 5.78 -14.02 -1.46
N GLU A 314 6.12 -15.22 -1.91
CA GLU A 314 5.99 -16.43 -1.12
C GLU A 314 6.66 -16.24 0.25
N GLU A 315 6.21 -17.02 1.21
CA GLU A 315 6.57 -16.86 2.61
C GLU A 315 8.08 -16.68 2.84
N LEU A 316 8.46 -15.48 3.28
CA LEU A 316 9.85 -15.16 3.57
C LEU A 316 10.21 -15.60 4.97
N THR A 317 11.44 -16.08 5.16
CA THR A 317 11.95 -16.40 6.50
C THR A 317 12.34 -15.14 7.29
N HIS A 318 12.85 -14.12 6.60
CA HIS A 318 13.39 -12.90 7.22
C HIS A 318 12.90 -11.63 6.54
N VAL A 319 12.37 -10.71 7.33
CA VAL A 319 12.10 -9.32 6.96
C VAL A 319 12.95 -8.41 7.83
N ILE A 320 13.73 -7.52 7.20
CA ILE A 320 14.59 -6.57 7.90
C ILE A 320 14.08 -5.14 7.69
N ASN A 321 13.77 -4.45 8.78
CA ASN A 321 13.56 -3.02 8.81
C ASN A 321 14.93 -2.34 9.01
N PHE A 322 15.57 -1.97 7.90
CA PHE A 322 16.84 -1.22 7.95
C PHE A 322 16.63 0.16 8.57
N GLU A 323 15.47 0.75 8.29
CA GLU A 323 14.95 1.97 8.94
C GLU A 323 13.52 1.69 9.40
N LEU A 324 13.12 2.18 10.57
CA LEU A 324 11.74 2.02 11.03
C LEU A 324 10.78 2.87 10.18
N PRO A 325 9.55 2.37 9.93
CA PRO A 325 8.54 3.18 9.26
C PRO A 325 8.13 4.36 10.13
N ASN A 326 7.67 5.43 9.48
CA ASN A 326 7.17 6.61 10.20
C ASN A 326 5.82 6.34 10.87
N ASN A 327 5.02 5.44 10.29
CA ASN A 327 3.72 5.04 10.83
C ASN A 327 3.80 3.60 11.40
N PRO A 328 3.37 3.34 12.65
CA PRO A 328 3.38 2.01 13.23
C PRO A 328 2.62 0.95 12.41
N GLU A 329 1.52 1.31 11.75
CA GLU A 329 0.73 0.38 10.93
C GLU A 329 1.56 -0.19 9.77
N ASP A 330 2.46 0.62 9.19
CA ASP A 330 3.36 0.17 8.14
C ASP A 330 4.29 -0.93 8.61
N TYR A 331 4.69 -0.92 9.88
CA TYR A 331 5.51 -2.00 10.45
C TYR A 331 4.79 -3.35 10.33
N VAL A 332 3.50 -3.39 10.67
CA VAL A 332 2.67 -4.60 10.55
C VAL A 332 2.58 -5.06 9.10
N HIS A 333 2.45 -4.12 8.16
CA HIS A 333 2.40 -4.44 6.72
C HIS A 333 3.73 -4.98 6.17
N ARG A 334 4.86 -4.46 6.67
CA ARG A 334 6.21 -4.94 6.31
C ARG A 334 6.45 -6.36 6.79
N ILE A 335 6.23 -6.60 8.09
CA ILE A 335 6.49 -7.91 8.70
C ILE A 335 5.47 -8.96 8.26
N GLY A 336 4.27 -8.55 7.84
CA GLY A 336 3.25 -9.45 7.30
C GLY A 336 3.65 -10.17 5.99
N ARG A 337 4.91 -10.03 5.55
CA ARG A 337 5.54 -10.80 4.46
C ARG A 337 6.28 -12.06 4.96
N THR A 338 6.36 -12.26 6.28
CA THR A 338 6.90 -13.45 6.94
C THR A 338 5.86 -14.03 7.91
N GLY A 339 6.08 -15.25 8.42
CA GLY A 339 5.20 -15.90 9.41
C GLY A 339 3.79 -16.22 8.88
N ARG A 340 3.69 -16.78 7.67
CA ARG A 340 2.43 -17.16 7.02
C ARG A 340 2.25 -18.68 7.12
N ALA A 341 1.08 -19.21 6.76
CA ALA A 341 0.83 -20.67 6.64
C ALA A 341 1.29 -21.57 7.81
N GLY A 342 1.47 -21.03 9.03
CA GLY A 342 1.96 -21.76 10.20
C GLY A 342 3.49 -21.82 10.38
N ALA A 343 4.29 -21.27 9.46
CA ALA A 343 5.74 -21.21 9.61
C ALA A 343 6.18 -20.01 10.48
N LYS A 344 7.36 -20.15 11.11
CA LYS A 344 7.94 -19.09 11.95
C LYS A 344 8.67 -18.07 11.08
N GLY A 345 8.45 -16.80 11.37
CA GLY A 345 9.08 -15.68 10.69
C GLY A 345 9.98 -14.86 11.61
N PHE A 346 10.96 -14.16 11.03
CA PHE A 346 11.79 -13.21 11.77
C PHE A 346 11.61 -11.79 11.24
N ALA A 347 11.17 -10.89 12.12
CA ALA A 347 11.11 -9.45 11.86
C ALA A 347 12.24 -8.75 12.61
N ILE A 348 13.32 -8.44 11.90
CA ILE A 348 14.51 -7.80 12.46
C ILE A 348 14.41 -6.30 12.21
N SER A 349 14.66 -5.48 13.22
CA SER A 349 14.66 -4.02 13.12
C SER A 349 15.97 -3.43 13.59
N PHE A 350 16.56 -2.53 12.82
CA PHE A 350 17.69 -1.74 13.28
C PHE A 350 17.19 -0.39 13.76
N VAL A 351 17.47 -0.07 15.01
CA VAL A 351 16.96 1.14 15.68
C VAL A 351 18.16 1.97 16.13
N SER A 352 18.20 3.22 15.68
CA SER A 352 19.12 4.21 16.24
C SER A 352 18.41 5.00 17.35
N SER A 353 19.17 5.75 18.14
CA SER A 353 18.63 6.62 19.20
C SER A 353 17.61 7.65 18.70
N GLU A 354 17.66 8.01 17.42
CA GLU A 354 16.71 8.96 16.80
C GLU A 354 15.35 8.30 16.50
N GLU A 355 15.28 6.97 16.47
CA GLU A 355 14.10 6.19 16.11
C GLU A 355 13.35 5.61 17.32
N ASP A 356 13.78 5.91 18.55
CA ASP A 356 13.14 5.42 19.79
C ASP A 356 11.66 5.78 19.87
N ILE A 357 11.27 6.96 19.39
CA ILE A 357 9.86 7.38 19.35
C ILE A 357 9.04 6.47 18.40
N LEU A 358 9.62 6.10 17.26
CA LEU A 358 8.98 5.22 16.27
C LEU A 358 8.85 3.81 16.84
N LEU A 359 9.89 3.29 17.51
CA LEU A 359 9.86 1.99 18.17
C LEU A 359 8.75 1.93 19.23
N ASN A 360 8.64 2.95 20.09
CA ASN A 360 7.58 3.01 21.11
C ASN A 360 6.18 3.02 20.49
N GLY A 361 6.00 3.69 19.34
CA GLY A 361 4.74 3.66 18.59
C GLY A 361 4.38 2.25 18.10
N ILE A 362 5.38 1.51 17.59
CA ILE A 362 5.23 0.12 17.13
C ILE A 362 4.89 -0.81 18.29
N GLU A 363 5.62 -0.73 19.41
CA GLU A 363 5.35 -1.54 20.60
C GLU A 363 3.95 -1.30 21.15
N ARG A 364 3.49 -0.04 21.14
CA ARG A 364 2.13 0.31 21.55
C ARG A 364 1.08 -0.29 20.62
N LEU A 365 1.31 -0.29 19.31
CA LEU A 365 0.40 -0.89 18.33
C LEU A 365 0.33 -2.42 18.48
N LEU A 366 1.48 -3.07 18.72
CA LEU A 366 1.56 -4.51 18.89
C LEU A 366 1.08 -4.98 20.27
N GLY A 367 1.12 -4.11 21.28
CA GLY A 367 0.81 -4.47 22.66
C GLY A 367 1.90 -5.31 23.33
N ILE A 368 3.13 -5.33 22.77
CA ILE A 368 4.28 -6.07 23.30
C ILE A 368 5.48 -5.13 23.46
N LYS A 369 6.31 -5.37 24.49
CA LYS A 369 7.65 -4.78 24.57
C LYS A 369 8.63 -5.68 23.83
N ILE A 370 9.35 -5.13 22.86
CA ILE A 370 10.32 -5.90 22.06
C ILE A 370 11.66 -5.83 22.79
N GLN A 371 12.31 -6.99 22.98
CA GLN A 371 13.65 -7.00 23.56
C GLN A 371 14.65 -6.38 22.58
N VAL A 372 15.41 -5.42 23.08
CA VAL A 372 16.51 -4.79 22.36
C VAL A 372 17.76 -5.61 22.62
N ASP A 373 18.29 -6.19 21.56
CA ASP A 373 19.58 -6.87 21.57
C ASP A 373 20.70 -5.82 21.40
N GLU A 374 21.44 -5.62 22.48
CA GLU A 374 22.62 -4.75 22.53
C GLU A 374 23.91 -5.50 22.17
N SER A 375 23.83 -6.77 21.75
CA SER A 375 25.01 -7.53 21.36
C SER A 375 25.70 -6.86 20.18
N ASN A 376 26.81 -6.17 20.50
CA ASN A 376 27.67 -5.53 19.53
C ASN A 376 28.21 -6.61 18.59
N PHE A 377 27.63 -6.78 17.40
CA PHE A 377 28.20 -7.58 16.31
C PHE A 377 29.53 -6.96 15.85
N GLY A 378 30.59 -7.08 16.66
CA GLY A 378 31.96 -6.73 16.30
C GLY A 378 32.26 -5.25 16.07
N LEU A 379 31.30 -4.34 16.21
CA LEU A 379 31.56 -2.90 16.16
C LEU A 379 32.27 -2.48 17.45
N LYS A 380 33.61 -2.60 17.47
CA LYS A 380 34.44 -2.01 18.52
C LYS A 380 34.11 -0.52 18.59
N LYS A 381 33.41 -0.08 19.66
CA LYS A 381 33.36 1.33 20.04
C LYS A 381 34.83 1.76 20.19
N GLN A 382 35.36 2.52 19.24
CA GLN A 382 36.56 3.30 19.50
C GLN A 382 36.15 4.28 20.60
N LYS A 383 36.58 4.00 21.84
CA LYS A 383 36.53 4.99 22.91
C LYS A 383 37.38 6.16 22.45
N THR A 384 36.75 7.26 22.06
CA THR A 384 37.41 8.56 22.07
C THR A 384 37.68 8.89 23.52
N GLU A 385 38.93 8.72 23.95
CA GLU A 385 39.46 9.30 25.18
C GLU A 385 39.36 10.81 25.05
N TYR A 386 38.30 11.40 25.60
CA TYR A 386 38.35 12.80 25.99
C TYR A 386 39.13 12.87 27.30
N LEU A 387 40.32 13.48 27.24
CA LEU A 387 41.13 13.83 28.39
C LEU A 387 40.29 14.68 29.35
N ASP A 388 40.10 14.15 30.56
CA ASP A 388 39.72 14.90 31.74
C ASP A 388 40.88 15.83 32.12
N SER A 389 40.70 17.14 31.94
CA SER A 389 41.55 18.15 32.57
C SER A 389 40.71 19.21 33.25
N LYS A 390 40.21 18.90 34.44
CA LYS A 390 39.93 19.90 35.47
C LYS A 390 40.62 19.50 36.76
N LYS A 391 41.74 20.17 37.05
CA LYS A 391 42.33 20.20 38.39
C LYS A 391 41.51 21.15 39.29
N PRO A 392 41.43 20.85 40.60
CA PRO A 392 40.67 21.65 41.56
C PRO A 392 41.46 22.89 41.99
N ILE A 393 40.77 24.00 42.26
CA ILE A 393 41.35 25.16 42.95
C ILE A 393 40.55 25.43 44.21
N ASP A 394 41.30 25.49 45.31
CA ASP A 394 40.93 25.70 46.70
C ASP A 394 40.07 26.94 46.97
N GLU A 395 39.13 26.77 47.89
CA GLU A 395 38.53 27.86 48.67
C GLU A 395 39.40 28.19 49.89
N GLN A 396 39.88 29.43 50.01
CA GLN A 396 40.07 30.05 51.33
C GLN A 396 40.09 31.59 51.31
N LYS A 397 39.06 32.15 51.96
CA LYS A 397 38.95 33.39 52.76
C LYS A 397 40.09 34.45 52.65
N ASN A 398 39.75 35.70 52.34
CA ASN A 398 39.61 36.78 53.35
C ASN A 398 39.33 38.19 52.78
N LYS A 399 38.35 38.86 53.41
CA LYS A 399 38.29 40.24 53.92
C LYS A 399 38.60 41.47 53.02
N ARG A 400 37.51 42.24 52.84
CA ARG A 400 37.29 43.66 53.23
C ARG A 400 37.74 44.82 52.32
N ASN A 401 36.79 45.77 52.25
CA ASN A 401 36.82 47.20 51.90
C ASN A 401 36.99 47.50 50.39
N VAL A 402 36.13 48.27 49.71
CA VAL A 402 35.70 49.64 49.98
C VAL A 402 34.41 49.95 49.19
N SER A 403 33.62 50.83 49.80
CA SER A 403 32.41 51.50 49.37
C SER A 403 32.44 52.19 48.00
N SER A 404 31.32 52.15 47.27
CA SER A 404 30.67 53.38 46.79
C SER A 404 29.18 53.16 46.52
N ILE A 405 28.44 54.18 46.91
CA ILE A 405 26.98 54.30 46.99
C ILE A 405 26.49 54.84 45.65
N HIS A 406 25.48 54.22 45.03
CA HIS A 406 24.28 54.96 44.63
C HIS A 406 23.06 54.09 44.33
N ASN A 407 21.99 54.46 45.04
CA ASN A 407 20.60 54.03 44.92
C ASN A 407 20.06 54.12 43.48
N LYS A 408 19.21 53.17 43.09
CA LYS A 408 17.74 53.37 43.15
C LYS A 408 16.98 52.06 43.02
N ASN A 409 15.98 51.99 43.89
CA ASN A 409 15.11 50.88 44.21
C ASN A 409 14.19 50.45 43.04
N ALA A 410 13.95 49.15 42.92
CA ALA A 410 12.65 48.54 43.23
C ALA A 410 12.70 47.01 43.11
N ASN A 411 12.78 46.33 44.25
CA ASN A 411 12.31 44.95 44.51
C ASN A 411 10.95 45.06 45.25
N PRO A 412 10.23 43.99 45.65
CA PRO A 412 10.52 42.53 45.57
C PRO A 412 9.33 41.69 45.03
N VAL A 413 9.51 40.48 44.47
CA VAL A 413 9.64 39.14 45.10
C VAL A 413 8.56 38.79 46.14
N VAL A 414 7.78 37.71 45.94
CA VAL A 414 7.52 36.65 46.95
C VAL A 414 7.22 35.29 46.27
N LYS A 415 7.70 34.23 46.93
CA LYS A 415 7.77 32.80 46.61
C LYS A 415 6.47 31.99 46.84
N LYS A 416 6.40 30.86 46.12
CA LYS A 416 5.95 29.48 46.45
C LYS A 416 5.01 29.24 47.64
N ASP A 417 3.97 28.40 47.50
CA ASP A 417 4.09 26.93 47.63
C ASP A 417 2.82 26.09 47.28
N SER A 418 3.07 24.80 47.00
CA SER A 418 2.25 23.58 47.21
C SER A 418 0.83 23.34 46.65
N ARG A 419 0.74 22.26 45.84
CA ARG A 419 -0.25 21.14 45.73
C ARG A 419 -1.74 21.39 46.03
N ILE A 420 -2.62 20.97 45.10
CA ILE A 420 -3.74 19.99 45.25
C ILE A 420 -4.64 20.08 43.99
N ASN A 421 -4.99 18.92 43.43
CA ASN A 421 -6.02 18.75 42.39
C ASN A 421 -7.33 18.33 43.10
N PRO A 422 -8.51 18.89 42.77
CA PRO A 422 -9.50 18.04 42.10
C PRO A 422 -10.51 18.81 41.20
N PHE A 423 -10.79 18.30 40.00
CA PHE A 423 -11.99 18.69 39.25
C PHE A 423 -12.97 17.53 39.16
N LYS A 424 -14.13 17.69 39.82
CA LYS A 424 -15.33 16.88 39.59
C LYS A 424 -16.54 17.80 39.58
N LYS A 425 -17.31 17.69 38.49
CA LYS A 425 -18.73 18.01 38.28
C LYS A 425 -19.21 19.44 38.56
N ASP A 426 -19.83 20.03 37.53
CA ASP A 426 -21.25 20.37 37.64
C ASP A 426 -21.98 20.23 36.29
N LEU A 427 -23.03 19.42 36.32
CA LEU A 427 -24.16 19.36 35.40
C LEU A 427 -25.22 20.30 35.97
N ILE A 428 -25.87 21.14 35.16
CA ILE A 428 -27.33 21.37 35.14
C ILE A 428 -27.70 22.29 33.94
N ALA A 429 -28.51 21.71 33.06
CA ALA A 429 -29.55 22.23 32.18
C ALA A 429 -29.60 23.72 31.73
N LYS A 430 -29.67 23.92 30.40
CA LYS A 430 -30.85 24.53 29.75
C LYS A 430 -30.90 24.31 28.23
N LYS A 431 -32.13 24.36 27.74
CA LYS A 431 -32.71 23.87 26.49
C LYS A 431 -32.30 24.65 25.21
N SER A 432 -32.48 23.93 24.10
CA SER A 432 -32.94 24.38 22.78
C SER A 432 -32.15 25.47 22.04
N ARG A 433 -31.32 25.04 21.09
CA ARG A 433 -31.25 25.64 19.76
C ARG A 433 -31.19 24.53 18.71
N ARG A 434 -32.24 24.43 17.88
CA ARG A 434 -32.13 23.90 16.51
C ARG A 434 -31.09 24.77 15.81
N GLY A 435 -30.00 24.19 15.34
CA GLY A 435 -28.93 24.89 14.64
C GLY A 435 -28.29 23.97 13.62
N GLU A 436 -28.56 24.29 12.36
CA GLU A 436 -27.80 24.03 11.12
C GLU A 436 -27.14 22.65 10.92
N LYS A 437 -27.61 21.96 9.87
CA LYS A 437 -26.80 20.95 9.18
C LYS A 437 -25.51 21.65 8.72
N THR A 438 -24.38 21.29 9.29
CA THR A 438 -23.08 21.62 8.72
C THR A 438 -22.94 20.84 7.41
N GLU A 439 -23.29 21.48 6.30
CA GLU A 439 -22.95 20.96 4.99
C GLU A 439 -21.43 21.05 4.81
N ASP A 440 -20.82 19.88 4.58
CA ASP A 440 -19.40 19.76 4.32
C ASP A 440 -19.09 20.43 2.96
N PRO A 441 -18.29 21.52 2.93
CA PRO A 441 -17.99 22.24 1.69
C PRO A 441 -17.28 21.39 0.64
N LEU A 442 -16.76 20.22 1.02
CA LEU A 442 -16.17 19.23 0.11
C LEU A 442 -17.20 18.37 -0.66
N PHE A 443 -18.47 18.37 -0.26
CA PHE A 443 -19.54 17.57 -0.87
C PHE A 443 -20.71 18.39 -1.43
N SER A 444 -20.82 19.68 -1.08
CA SER A 444 -21.93 20.55 -1.49
C SER A 444 -21.60 21.51 -2.64
N GLN A 445 -20.33 21.62 -3.06
CA GLN A 445 -19.94 22.51 -4.16
C GLN A 445 -19.31 21.75 -5.35
N PRO A 446 -19.63 22.13 -6.60
CA PRO A 446 -18.93 21.60 -7.76
C PRO A 446 -17.46 22.01 -7.70
N TYR A 447 -16.57 21.01 -7.78
CA TYR A 447 -15.13 21.21 -7.75
C TYR A 447 -14.63 21.93 -9.02
N ILE A 448 -13.81 22.97 -8.84
CA ILE A 448 -13.11 23.67 -9.92
C ILE A 448 -11.67 23.13 -9.99
N SER A 449 -11.30 22.57 -11.15
CA SER A 449 -9.98 22.00 -11.38
C SER A 449 -8.89 23.07 -11.41
N LYS A 450 -7.77 22.82 -10.72
CA LYS A 450 -6.55 23.64 -10.82
C LYS A 450 -5.79 23.46 -12.15
N TYR A 451 -6.27 22.60 -13.06
CA TYR A 451 -5.68 22.38 -14.39
C TYR A 451 -6.33 23.21 -15.50
N THR A 452 -7.38 23.96 -15.19
CA THR A 452 -8.11 24.76 -16.19
C THR A 452 -7.39 26.06 -16.59
N ASP A 453 -6.44 26.54 -15.78
CA ASP A 453 -5.73 27.81 -16.03
C ASP A 453 -4.50 27.69 -16.94
N LEU A 454 -4.18 26.49 -17.44
CA LEU A 454 -3.10 26.29 -18.41
C LEU A 454 -3.56 26.34 -19.88
N LYS A 455 -4.87 26.45 -20.14
CA LYS A 455 -5.41 26.57 -21.50
C LYS A 455 -5.70 28.00 -21.96
N SER A 456 -5.81 28.97 -21.05
CA SER A 456 -5.98 30.39 -21.41
C SER A 456 -4.70 31.07 -21.89
N ALA A 457 -3.52 30.50 -21.59
CA ALA A 457 -2.23 31.05 -22.03
C ALA A 457 -1.81 30.63 -23.46
N HIS A 458 -2.56 29.72 -24.10
CA HIS A 458 -2.23 29.22 -25.46
C HIS A 458 -3.17 29.71 -26.56
N GLU A 459 -4.31 30.34 -26.25
CA GLU A 459 -5.25 30.86 -27.26
C GLU A 459 -4.93 32.28 -27.74
N ASP A 460 -4.07 33.03 -27.04
CA ASP A 460 -3.69 34.40 -27.43
C ASP A 460 -2.56 34.49 -28.48
N ASN A 461 -1.87 33.38 -28.79
CA ASN A 461 -0.81 33.36 -29.81
C ASN A 461 -1.25 32.92 -31.21
N THR A 462 -2.54 32.62 -31.40
CA THR A 462 -3.09 32.14 -32.69
C THR A 462 -3.72 33.22 -33.58
N LYS A 463 -3.60 34.51 -33.24
CA LYS A 463 -4.11 35.62 -34.07
C LYS A 463 -3.08 36.37 -34.92
N LEU A 464 -1.81 35.97 -34.90
CA LEU A 464 -0.75 36.57 -35.71
C LEU A 464 0.04 35.52 -36.48
N ARG A 465 -0.54 35.01 -37.58
CA ARG A 465 0.15 34.56 -38.80
C ARG A 465 -0.88 34.00 -39.80
N LYS A 466 -1.29 34.87 -40.72
CA LYS A 466 -2.04 34.50 -41.93
C LYS A 466 -1.05 34.34 -43.09
N LYS A 467 -1.33 33.35 -43.93
CA LYS A 467 -0.85 33.10 -45.31
C LYS A 467 0.56 32.49 -45.44
N GLU A 468 0.60 31.22 -45.86
CA GLU A 468 1.24 30.78 -47.11
C GLU A 468 1.00 29.27 -47.38
N ASN A 469 1.00 28.92 -48.67
CA ASN A 469 0.48 27.68 -49.28
C ASN A 469 1.24 26.38 -48.92
N PRO A 470 0.59 25.19 -49.00
CA PRO A 470 1.26 23.91 -48.85
C PRO A 470 1.66 23.36 -50.22
N ASN A 471 2.93 23.44 -50.58
CA ASN A 471 3.57 22.53 -51.55
C ASN A 471 5.07 22.84 -51.64
N GLN A 472 5.89 22.11 -50.88
CA GLN A 472 7.26 21.81 -51.32
C GLN A 472 7.86 20.63 -50.53
N TYR A 473 8.20 19.60 -51.28
CA TYR A 473 8.99 18.45 -50.87
C TYR A 473 10.39 18.90 -50.44
N HIS A 474 10.84 18.45 -49.26
CA HIS A 474 12.26 18.23 -49.02
C HIS A 474 12.48 16.88 -48.33
N ARG A 475 13.01 15.93 -49.10
CA ARG A 475 13.66 14.72 -48.62
C ARG A 475 14.83 15.10 -47.72
N LYS A 476 14.88 14.56 -46.50
CA LYS A 476 16.14 14.32 -45.78
C LYS A 476 16.28 12.81 -45.59
N GLU A 477 17.38 12.30 -46.11
CA GLU A 477 17.79 10.90 -46.04
C GLU A 477 18.23 10.58 -44.60
N LEU A 478 17.78 9.42 -44.10
CA LEU A 478 18.26 8.81 -42.85
C LEU A 478 18.88 7.44 -43.22
N PRO A 479 20.08 7.11 -42.71
CA PRO A 479 20.76 5.86 -43.03
C PRO A 479 20.06 4.65 -42.40
N ALA A 480 19.85 3.62 -43.20
CA ALA A 480 19.19 2.38 -42.82
C ALA A 480 20.14 1.44 -42.08
N LEU A 481 19.77 1.05 -40.86
CA LEU A 481 20.32 -0.12 -40.16
C LEU A 481 19.15 -0.84 -39.49
N PHE A 482 18.94 -2.09 -39.94
CA PHE A 482 18.02 -3.12 -39.44
C PHE A 482 16.54 -3.02 -39.86
N ILE A 483 16.24 -3.50 -41.08
CA ILE A 483 14.93 -4.04 -41.46
C ILE A 483 15.11 -5.55 -41.73
N PRO A 484 14.36 -6.45 -41.06
CA PRO A 484 14.42 -7.90 -41.31
C PRO A 484 13.68 -8.29 -42.62
N PRO A 485 14.04 -9.41 -43.26
CA PRO A 485 13.55 -9.74 -44.60
C PRO A 485 12.08 -10.18 -44.60
N VAL A 486 11.34 -9.69 -45.58
CA VAL A 486 9.97 -10.09 -45.91
C VAL A 486 10.01 -11.48 -46.55
N ILE A 487 9.45 -12.48 -45.87
CA ILE A 487 9.22 -13.81 -46.44
C ILE A 487 8.03 -13.71 -47.41
N SER A 488 8.30 -13.87 -48.70
CA SER A 488 7.29 -13.98 -49.74
C SER A 488 6.62 -15.35 -49.70
N LYS A 489 5.28 -15.37 -49.73
CA LYS A 489 4.50 -16.57 -50.03
C LYS A 489 4.66 -16.90 -51.52
N GLN A 490 4.91 -18.16 -51.83
CA GLN A 490 4.73 -18.70 -53.17
C GLN A 490 3.67 -19.80 -53.19
N LYS A 491 2.76 -19.62 -54.14
CA LYS A 491 1.74 -20.49 -54.76
C LYS A 491 0.57 -20.96 -53.91
#